data_AF-A0A7V4A064-F1
#
_entry.id   AF-A0A7V4A064-F1
#
_cell.length_a   1.000
_cell.length_b   1.000
_cell.length_c   1.000
_cell.angle_alpha   90.00
_cell.angle_beta   90.00
_cell.angle_gamma   90.00
#
_symmetry.space_group_name_H-M   'P 1'
#
loop_
_entity.id
_entity.type
_entity.pdbx_description
1 polymer ?
#
loop_
_entity_poly.entity_id
_entity_poly.type
_entity_poly.pdbx_seq_one_letter_code
_entity_poly.pdbx_strand_id
1 'polypeptide(L)'
;AEAPRALEVEVDHALLDEAGVALLKSLLDEYPGTLPLYLRVQGPFGEAILSLRETRVGEGALEALEAEGFRAYLIPDREAFLQGNGGGGSKEEVVPF
;
A
#
# COMPACT_ATOMS: atom_id res chain seq x y z
N ALA A 1 -7.29 -18.84 6.60
CA ALA A 1 -7.30 -17.42 6.99
C ALA A 1 -7.05 -16.63 5.71
N GLU A 2 -7.79 -15.55 5.47
CA GLU A 2 -7.49 -14.66 4.33
C GLU A 2 -6.11 -14.03 4.56
N ALA A 3 -5.31 -13.88 3.50
CA ALA A 3 -3.98 -13.29 3.62
C ALA A 3 -4.13 -11.84 4.13
N PRO A 4 -3.25 -11.39 5.06
CA PRO A 4 -3.28 -10.00 5.52
C PRO A 4 -3.14 -9.07 4.31
N ARG A 5 -3.94 -7.99 4.30
CA ARG A 5 -4.06 -7.06 3.17
C ARG A 5 -3.41 -5.73 3.50
N ALA A 6 -2.97 -5.03 2.48
CA ALA A 6 -2.45 -3.68 2.53
C ALA A 6 -3.05 -2.84 1.40
N LEU A 7 -3.12 -1.53 1.61
CA LEU A 7 -3.49 -0.58 0.58
C LEU A 7 -2.23 -0.14 -0.17
N GLU A 8 -2.25 -0.25 -1.49
CA GLU A 8 -1.21 0.30 -2.36
C GLU A 8 -1.80 1.43 -3.20
N VAL A 9 -1.08 2.56 -3.27
CA VAL A 9 -1.46 3.72 -4.07
C VAL A 9 -0.39 3.98 -5.12
N GLU A 10 -0.77 4.02 -6.39
CA GLU A 10 0.06 4.47 -7.49
C GLU A 10 0.08 5.99 -7.54
N VAL A 11 1.28 6.56 -7.52
CA VAL A 11 1.49 8.01 -7.60
C VAL A 11 2.53 8.30 -8.68
N ASP A 12 2.22 9.23 -9.57
CA ASP A 12 3.22 9.76 -10.51
C ASP A 12 4.19 10.67 -9.75
N HIS A 13 5.49 10.60 -10.03
CA HIS A 13 6.46 11.52 -9.42
C HIS A 13 6.11 13.01 -9.62
N ALA A 14 5.41 13.37 -10.71
CA ALA A 14 4.98 14.72 -10.97
C ALA A 14 3.89 15.22 -10.00
N LEU A 15 3.20 14.29 -9.33
CA LEU A 15 2.15 14.56 -8.34
C LEU A 15 2.67 14.55 -6.90
N LEU A 16 3.96 14.26 -6.70
CA LEU A 16 4.63 14.30 -5.38
C LEU A 16 5.27 15.67 -5.10
N ASP A 17 4.59 16.76 -5.45
CA ASP A 17 4.92 18.07 -4.93
C ASP A 17 4.33 18.25 -3.51
N GLU A 18 4.66 19.36 -2.84
CA GLU A 18 4.19 19.60 -1.46
C GLU A 18 2.67 19.63 -1.35
N ALA A 19 1.97 20.10 -2.40
CA ALA A 19 0.52 20.20 -2.42
C ALA A 19 -0.14 18.82 -2.59
N GLY A 20 0.35 18.01 -3.52
CA GLY A 20 -0.13 16.65 -3.75
C GLY A 20 0.14 15.72 -2.56
N VAL A 21 1.30 15.86 -1.92
CA VAL A 21 1.62 15.13 -0.68
C VAL A 21 0.68 15.55 0.46
N ALA A 22 0.40 16.84 0.62
CA ALA A 22 -0.52 17.33 1.63
C ALA A 22 -1.96 16.84 1.39
N LEU A 23 -2.43 16.84 0.14
CA LEU A 23 -3.73 16.31 -0.23
C LEU A 23 -3.85 14.81 0.08
N LEU A 24 -2.88 14.01 -0.39
CA LEU A 24 -2.85 12.57 -0.13
C LEU A 24 -2.86 12.30 1.37
N LYS A 25 -2.03 13.02 2.14
CA LYS A 25 -1.99 12.86 3.60
C LYS A 25 -3.34 13.22 4.24
N SER A 26 -3.96 14.34 3.86
CA SER A 26 -5.25 14.76 4.39
C SER A 26 -6.32 13.69 4.16
N LEU A 27 -6.38 13.15 2.95
CA LEU A 27 -7.30 12.05 2.62
C LEU A 27 -7.05 10.83 3.50
N LEU A 28 -5.80 10.41 3.66
CA LEU A 28 -5.49 9.22 4.48
C LEU A 28 -5.79 9.44 5.97
N ASP A 29 -5.57 10.64 6.49
CA ASP A 29 -5.82 11.01 7.89
C ASP A 29 -7.33 10.99 8.24
N GLU A 30 -8.22 11.19 7.26
CA GLU A 30 -9.68 11.08 7.44
C GLU A 30 -10.18 9.64 7.62
N TYR A 31 -9.40 8.66 7.16
CA TYR A 31 -9.76 7.24 7.19
C TYR A 31 -8.73 6.42 7.97
N PRO A 32 -8.58 6.63 9.29
CA PRO A 32 -7.66 5.84 10.11
C PRO A 32 -8.12 4.38 10.21
N GLY A 33 -7.15 3.46 10.35
CA GLY A 33 -7.46 2.04 10.51
C GLY A 33 -6.25 1.18 10.80
N THR A 34 -6.21 -0.02 10.24
CA THR A 34 -5.17 -1.02 10.52
C THR A 34 -4.42 -1.49 9.27
N LEU A 35 -4.86 -1.13 8.07
CA LEU A 35 -4.21 -1.56 6.84
C LEU A 35 -2.86 -0.85 6.70
N PRO A 36 -1.76 -1.60 6.46
CA PRO A 36 -0.52 -1.01 6.00
C PRO A 36 -0.71 -0.28 4.68
N LEU A 37 0.13 0.73 4.46
CA LEU A 37 0.09 1.57 3.26
C LEU A 37 1.40 1.49 2.50
N TYR A 38 1.29 1.27 1.20
CA TYR A 38 2.39 1.31 0.24
C TYR A 38 2.13 2.41 -0.81
N LEU A 39 3.19 3.13 -1.18
CA LEU A 39 3.16 4.05 -2.31
C LEU A 39 4.04 3.49 -3.42
N ARG A 40 3.47 3.34 -4.60
CA ARG A 40 4.17 2.95 -5.82
C ARG A 40 4.39 4.19 -6.67
N VAL A 41 5.62 4.67 -6.65
CA VAL A 41 6.02 5.93 -7.28
C VAL A 41 6.67 5.65 -8.62
N GLN A 42 6.04 6.09 -9.71
CA GLN A 42 6.62 6.04 -11.05
C GLN A 42 7.54 7.24 -11.25
N GLY A 43 8.85 7.00 -11.18
CA GLY A 43 9.88 8.03 -11.38
C GLY A 43 10.51 7.99 -12.78
N PRO A 44 11.32 9.01 -13.13
CA PRO A 44 11.95 9.11 -14.44
C PRO A 44 12.97 7.99 -14.74
N PHE A 45 13.46 7.29 -13.72
CA PHE A 45 14.47 6.24 -13.85
C PHE A 45 14.00 4.87 -13.34
N GLY A 46 12.69 4.69 -13.16
CA GLY A 46 12.11 3.43 -12.70
C GLY A 46 11.03 3.61 -11.63
N GLU A 47 10.58 2.49 -11.09
CA GLU A 47 9.54 2.42 -10.07
C GLU A 47 10.17 2.29 -8.68
N ALA A 48 9.69 3.09 -7.73
CA ALA A 48 10.03 2.95 -6.30
C ALA A 48 8.79 2.54 -5.51
N ILE A 49 8.99 1.69 -4.51
CA ILE A 49 7.92 1.26 -3.60
C ILE A 49 8.29 1.69 -2.19
N LEU A 50 7.48 2.57 -1.63
CA LEU A 50 7.67 3.14 -0.30
C LEU A 50 6.66 2.50 0.66
N SER A 51 7.15 2.00 1.79
CA SER A 51 6.29 1.51 2.87
C SER A 51 6.11 2.58 3.93
N LEU A 52 4.86 3.03 4.14
CA LEU A 52 4.52 3.98 5.18
C LEU A 52 4.20 3.20 6.47
N ARG A 53 5.24 2.98 7.27
CA ARG A 53 5.17 2.09 8.45
C ARG A 53 4.28 2.62 9.57
N GLU A 54 4.23 3.94 9.75
CA GLU A 54 3.47 4.58 10.82
C GLU A 54 2.02 4.85 10.42
N THR A 55 1.77 5.13 9.14
CA THR A 55 0.43 5.37 8.62
C THR A 55 -0.34 4.05 8.52
N ARG A 56 -1.56 4.05 9.05
CA ARG A 56 -2.49 2.94 8.98
C ARG A 56 -3.86 3.46 8.60
N VAL A 57 -4.44 2.85 7.57
CA VAL A 57 -5.69 3.32 6.98
C VAL A 57 -6.81 2.30 7.12
N GLY A 58 -8.03 2.80 7.12
CA GLY A 58 -9.25 2.00 7.10
C GLY A 58 -9.60 1.55 5.69
N GLU A 59 -10.50 0.58 5.59
CA GLU A 59 -10.96 0.05 4.30
C GLU A 59 -11.63 1.13 3.42
N GLY A 60 -12.29 2.12 4.03
CA GLY A 60 -12.92 3.24 3.32
C GLY A 60 -11.95 4.19 2.60
N ALA A 61 -10.64 4.11 2.90
CA ALA A 61 -9.64 4.92 2.24
C ALA A 61 -9.50 4.58 0.74
N LEU A 62 -9.75 3.32 0.35
CA LEU A 62 -9.68 2.91 -1.05
C LEU A 62 -10.67 3.70 -1.91
N GLU A 63 -11.95 3.69 -1.55
CA GLU A 63 -13.01 4.37 -2.29
C GLU A 63 -12.79 5.89 -2.33
N ALA A 64 -12.32 6.48 -1.22
CA ALA A 64 -12.02 7.90 -1.14
C ALA A 64 -10.87 8.31 -2.08
N LEU A 65 -9.80 7.52 -2.13
CA LEU A 65 -8.67 7.76 -3.02
C LEU A 65 -9.08 7.63 -4.50
N GLU A 66 -9.86 6.60 -4.85
CA GLU A 66 -10.36 6.43 -6.22
C GLU A 66 -11.28 7.59 -6.65
N ALA A 67 -12.11 8.11 -5.74
CA ALA A 67 -12.97 9.27 -6.00
C ALA A 67 -12.19 10.55 -6.31
N GLU A 68 -11.02 10.72 -5.69
CA GLU A 68 -10.08 11.82 -5.93
C GLU A 68 -9.17 11.57 -7.15
N GLY A 69 -9.34 10.44 -7.84
CA GLY A 69 -8.62 10.09 -9.07
C GLY A 69 -7.31 9.35 -8.86
N PHE A 70 -7.01 8.92 -7.63
CA PHE A 70 -5.81 8.11 -7.36
C PHE A 70 -5.98 6.66 -7.84
N ARG A 71 -4.90 6.14 -8.44
CA ARG A 71 -4.61 4.71 -8.64
C ARG A 71 -4.53 3.96 -7.30
N ALA A 72 -5.50 3.16 -6.85
CA ALA A 72 -5.35 2.44 -5.59
C ALA A 72 -5.83 0.98 -5.66
N TYR A 73 -5.22 0.10 -4.85
CA TYR A 73 -5.48 -1.34 -4.85
C TYR A 73 -5.35 -1.93 -3.44
N LEU A 74 -6.20 -2.91 -3.12
CA LEU A 74 -5.97 -3.80 -2.00
C LEU A 74 -5.12 -4.98 -2.46
N ILE A 75 -3.91 -5.08 -1.92
CA ILE A 75 -2.94 -6.12 -2.25
C ILE A 75 -2.62 -6.97 -1.02
N PRO A 76 -2.06 -8.17 -1.19
CA PRO A 76 -1.50 -8.92 -0.06
C PRO A 76 -0.35 -8.15 0.62
N ASP A 77 -0.31 -8.14 1.96
CA ASP A 77 0.67 -7.41 2.77
C ASP A 77 2.07 -8.04 2.69
N ARG A 78 2.98 -7.32 2.01
CA ARG A 78 4.34 -7.78 1.73
C ARG A 78 5.16 -8.01 3.00
N GLU A 79 4.99 -7.19 4.03
CA GLU A 79 5.75 -7.34 5.29
C GLU A 79 5.32 -8.62 6.02
N ALA A 80 4.02 -8.95 5.99
CA ALA A 80 3.52 -10.19 6.55
C ALA A 80 4.07 -11.43 5.82
N PHE A 81 4.21 -11.38 4.48
CA PHE A 81 4.88 -12.47 3.73
C PHE A 81 6.35 -12.61 4.11
N LEU A 82 7.09 -11.51 4.22
CA LEU A 82 8.51 -11.54 4.57
C LEU A 82 8.74 -12.06 6.00
N GLN A 83 7.87 -11.68 6.94
CA GLN A 83 7.93 -12.18 8.32
C GLN A 83 7.53 -13.66 8.42
N GLY A 84 6.53 -14.10 7.65
CA GLY A 84 6.10 -15.50 7.58
C GLY A 84 7.21 -16.44 7.09
N ASN A 85 8.10 -15.96 6.21
CA ASN A 85 9.26 -16.73 5.74
C ASN A 85 10.53 -16.53 6.60
N GLY A 86 10.52 -15.56 7.53
CA GLY A 86 11.70 -15.14 8.29
C GLY A 86 11.93 -15.87 9.62
N GLY A 87 11.03 -16.77 10.04
CA GLY A 87 11.16 -17.43 11.34
C GLY A 87 10.23 -18.60 11.54
N GLY A 88 10.59 -19.76 10.98
CA GLY A 88 10.04 -21.06 11.39
C GLY A 88 8.98 -21.64 10.46
N GLY A 89 9.41 -22.55 9.58
CA GLY A 89 8.56 -23.61 9.05
C GLY A 89 7.85 -23.28 7.74
N SER A 90 8.60 -23.18 6.65
CA SER A 90 8.09 -23.44 5.31
C SER A 90 7.53 -24.86 5.24
N LYS A 91 6.21 -25.01 5.33
CA LYS A 91 5.51 -26.14 4.72
C LYS A 91 5.01 -25.67 3.37
N GLU A 92 5.60 -26.27 2.34
CA GLU A 92 5.28 -26.16 0.91
C GLU A 92 3.84 -25.74 0.61
N GLU A 93 3.70 -24.59 -0.03
CA GLU A 93 2.55 -24.32 -0.88
C GLU A 93 2.94 -24.74 -2.31
N VAL A 94 2.54 -25.96 -2.69
CA VAL A 94 2.75 -26.50 -4.04
C VAL A 94 1.78 -25.83 -4.99
N VAL A 95 2.28 -24.99 -5.90
CA VAL A 95 1.51 -24.42 -7.03
C VAL A 95 1.55 -25.41 -8.21
N PRO A 96 0.41 -25.90 -8.72
CA PRO A 96 0.37 -26.57 -10.01
C PRO A 96 0.54 -25.54 -11.13
N PHE A 97 1.37 -25.92 -12.11
CA PHE A 97 1.71 -25.19 -13.34
C PHE A 97 0.54 -25.07 -14.31
#